data_AF-A0A7J2JGD3-F1
#
_entry.id   AF-A0A7J2JGD3-F1
#
_cell.length_a   1.000
_cell.length_b   1.000
_cell.length_c   1.000
_cell.angle_alpha   90.00
_cell.angle_beta   90.00
_cell.angle_gamma   90.00
#
_symmetry.space_group_name_H-M   'P 1'
#
loop_
_entity.id
_entity.type
_entity.pdbx_description
1 polymer ?
#
loop_
_entity_poly.entity_id
_entity_poly.type
_entity_poly.pdbx_seq_one_letter_code
_entity_poly.pdbx_strand_id
1 'polypeptide(L)'
;MPRESMMLRAARRIFPPEEQRHIYKSIDIIGDIAIIKVARRHEVYAQQLAEALLEELKGRVKVVYRQTAPTKGYERVKILEWLAGERRSITIYREHGCSFKVDVEKVFFSPRLQYERLRIARLVKKEAPLKGGEVVVNMFSGVGTFSIIIAKHAPK
;
A
#
# COMPACT_ATOMS: atom_id res chain seq x y z
N MET A 1 -25.81 0.66 1.22
CA MET A 1 -25.32 -0.43 2.10
C MET A 1 -23.80 -0.37 2.17
N PRO A 2 -23.16 -0.44 3.34
CA PRO A 2 -21.70 -0.49 3.43
C PRO A 2 -21.18 -1.73 2.69
N ARG A 3 -20.24 -1.55 1.77
CA ARG A 3 -19.59 -2.66 1.07
C ARG A 3 -18.76 -3.44 2.09
N GLU A 4 -19.05 -4.72 2.26
CA GLU A 4 -18.33 -5.57 3.21
C GLU A 4 -16.82 -5.64 2.89
N SER A 5 -15.97 -5.56 3.92
CA SER A 5 -14.52 -5.63 3.75
C SER A 5 -14.10 -7.01 3.23
N MET A 6 -13.18 -7.03 2.27
CA MET A 6 -12.65 -8.27 1.69
C MET A 6 -11.90 -9.10 2.75
N MET A 7 -11.31 -8.47 3.77
CA MET A 7 -10.76 -9.17 4.93
C MET A 7 -11.83 -9.95 5.70
N LEU A 8 -13.03 -9.38 5.86
CA LEU A 8 -14.11 -10.04 6.59
C LEU A 8 -14.64 -11.24 5.80
N ARG A 9 -14.71 -11.14 4.48
CA ARG A 9 -15.09 -12.29 3.63
C ARG A 9 -14.08 -13.42 3.71
N ALA A 10 -12.78 -13.12 3.62
CA ALA A 10 -11.72 -14.12 3.81
C ALA A 10 -11.79 -14.72 5.23
N ALA A 11 -11.95 -13.89 6.26
CA ALA A 11 -11.99 -14.33 7.65
C ALA A 11 -13.20 -15.24 7.98
N ARG A 12 -14.37 -15.02 7.36
CA ARG A 12 -15.57 -15.86 7.58
C ARG A 12 -15.38 -17.33 7.24
N ARG A 13 -14.45 -17.64 6.34
CA ARG A 13 -14.14 -19.02 5.92
C ARG A 13 -13.28 -19.75 6.95
N ILE A 14 -12.71 -19.02 7.92
CA ILE A 14 -11.68 -19.51 8.84
C ILE A 14 -12.12 -19.36 10.29
N PHE A 15 -12.77 -18.25 10.64
CA PHE A 15 -13.08 -17.88 12.02
C PHE A 15 -14.59 -17.88 12.30
N PRO A 16 -15.01 -18.36 13.48
CA PRO A 16 -16.40 -18.25 13.93
C PRO A 16 -16.80 -16.76 14.09
N PRO A 17 -18.11 -16.44 14.07
CA PRO A 17 -18.60 -15.05 14.14
C PRO A 17 -18.03 -14.23 15.31
N GLU A 18 -17.80 -14.87 16.45
CA GLU A 18 -17.27 -14.24 17.66
C GLU A 18 -15.84 -13.72 17.50
N GLU A 19 -15.03 -14.40 16.68
CA GLU A 19 -13.63 -14.04 16.43
C GLU A 19 -13.47 -13.02 15.30
N GLN A 20 -14.47 -12.92 14.40
CA GLN A 20 -14.45 -11.97 13.27
C GLN A 20 -14.38 -10.51 13.71
N ARG A 21 -14.89 -10.18 14.91
CA ARG A 21 -14.82 -8.82 15.48
C ARG A 21 -13.39 -8.38 15.81
N HIS A 22 -12.46 -9.31 15.92
CA HIS A 22 -11.06 -9.07 16.25
C HIS A 22 -10.14 -9.02 15.01
N ILE A 23 -10.71 -9.11 13.79
CA ILE A 23 -9.97 -9.04 12.53
C ILE A 23 -9.74 -7.60 12.08
N TYR A 24 -8.51 -7.29 11.68
CA TYR A 24 -8.20 -6.03 11.02
C TYR A 24 -8.89 -5.97 9.65
N LYS A 25 -9.76 -4.98 9.47
CA LYS A 25 -10.54 -4.82 8.23
C LYS A 25 -9.75 -4.16 7.10
N SER A 26 -8.66 -3.47 7.40
CA SER A 26 -7.89 -2.69 6.42
C SER A 26 -6.78 -3.51 5.78
N ILE A 27 -6.64 -3.39 4.46
CA ILE A 27 -5.55 -3.95 3.66
C ILE A 27 -4.87 -2.80 2.91
N ASP A 28 -3.55 -2.80 2.86
CA ASP A 28 -2.81 -1.97 1.90
C ASP A 28 -2.49 -2.83 0.67
N ILE A 29 -2.97 -2.43 -0.51
CA ILE A 29 -2.61 -3.08 -1.79
C ILE A 29 -1.63 -2.17 -2.54
N ILE A 30 -0.44 -2.69 -2.82
CA ILE A 30 0.62 -2.02 -3.57
C ILE A 30 0.88 -2.87 -4.82
N GLY A 31 0.42 -2.38 -5.97
CA GLY A 31 0.47 -3.15 -7.22
C GLY A 31 -0.37 -4.41 -7.07
N ASP A 32 0.29 -5.55 -7.14
CA ASP A 32 -0.30 -6.88 -6.93
C ASP A 32 0.11 -7.55 -5.61
N ILE A 33 0.64 -6.78 -4.66
CA ILE A 33 1.02 -7.24 -3.32
C ILE A 33 0.05 -6.65 -2.29
N ALA A 34 -0.54 -7.51 -1.45
CA ALA A 34 -1.33 -7.09 -0.30
C ALA A 34 -0.50 -7.16 0.99
N ILE A 35 -0.60 -6.13 1.83
CA ILE A 35 -0.03 -6.09 3.17
C ILE A 35 -1.17 -6.04 4.18
N ILE A 36 -1.21 -7.03 5.06
CA ILE A 36 -2.23 -7.18 6.10
C ILE A 36 -1.63 -7.09 7.50
N LYS A 37 -2.50 -6.87 8.48
CA LYS A 37 -2.18 -7.04 9.91
C LYS A 37 -3.02 -8.19 10.45
N VAL A 38 -2.43 -8.98 11.33
CA VAL A 38 -3.10 -10.10 11.99
C VAL A 38 -2.99 -9.88 13.48
N ALA A 39 -4.10 -10.06 14.22
CA ALA A 39 -4.08 -9.94 15.67
C ALA A 39 -3.27 -11.10 16.27
N ARG A 40 -2.61 -10.86 17.41
CA ARG A 40 -1.73 -11.86 18.06
C ARG A 40 -2.41 -13.22 18.30
N ARG A 41 -3.70 -13.21 18.62
CA ARG A 41 -4.51 -14.42 18.84
C ARG A 41 -4.81 -15.23 17.58
N HIS A 42 -4.64 -14.63 16.40
CA HIS A 42 -4.92 -15.25 15.10
C HIS A 42 -3.66 -15.55 14.30
N GLU A 43 -2.47 -15.42 14.90
CA GLU A 43 -1.21 -15.60 14.18
C GLU A 43 -1.05 -17.02 13.62
N VAL A 44 -1.55 -18.03 14.33
CA VAL A 44 -1.55 -19.44 13.87
C VAL A 44 -2.35 -19.61 12.56
N TYR A 45 -3.35 -18.76 12.33
CA TYR A 45 -4.21 -18.78 11.16
C TYR A 45 -3.78 -17.76 10.09
N ALA A 46 -2.64 -17.08 10.27
CA ALA A 46 -2.21 -16.00 9.39
C ALA A 46 -2.04 -16.46 7.93
N GLN A 47 -1.41 -17.62 7.73
CA GLN A 47 -1.22 -18.18 6.39
C GLN A 47 -2.56 -18.56 5.74
N GLN A 48 -3.44 -19.25 6.46
CA GLN A 48 -4.78 -19.61 5.94
C GLN A 48 -5.59 -18.36 5.58
N LEU A 49 -5.50 -17.29 6.37
CA LEU A 49 -6.14 -16.01 6.08
C LEU A 49 -5.57 -15.37 4.81
N ALA A 50 -4.26 -15.45 4.61
CA ALA A 50 -3.61 -14.95 3.41
C ALA A 50 -4.00 -15.75 2.15
N GLU A 51 -4.10 -17.07 2.24
CA GLU A 51 -4.57 -17.94 1.15
C GLU A 51 -6.02 -17.63 0.79
N ALA A 52 -6.91 -17.53 1.78
CA ALA A 52 -8.29 -17.13 1.55
C ALA A 52 -8.39 -15.72 0.93
N LEU A 53 -7.49 -14.81 1.31
CA LEU A 53 -7.44 -13.47 0.73
C LEU A 53 -6.97 -13.47 -0.73
N LEU A 54 -6.01 -14.32 -1.10
CA LEU A 54 -5.59 -14.50 -2.49
C LEU A 54 -6.73 -15.02 -3.36
N GLU A 55 -7.54 -15.94 -2.85
CA GLU A 55 -8.74 -16.42 -3.55
C GLU A 55 -9.77 -15.30 -3.73
N GLU A 56 -10.08 -14.55 -2.68
CA GLU A 56 -11.02 -13.42 -2.72
C GLU A 56 -10.56 -12.28 -3.66
N LEU A 57 -9.25 -12.14 -3.85
CA LEU A 57 -8.62 -11.11 -4.67
C LEU A 57 -7.98 -11.65 -5.96
N LYS A 58 -8.42 -12.84 -6.39
CA LYS A 58 -7.87 -13.52 -7.56
C LYS A 58 -7.83 -12.59 -8.78
N GLY A 59 -6.68 -12.53 -9.44
CA GLY A 59 -6.43 -11.68 -10.60
C GLY A 59 -5.98 -10.24 -10.28
N ARG A 60 -6.09 -9.79 -9.02
CA ARG A 60 -5.58 -8.48 -8.57
C ARG A 60 -4.37 -8.58 -7.67
N VAL A 61 -4.40 -9.53 -6.73
CA VAL A 61 -3.31 -9.77 -5.79
C VAL A 61 -2.69 -11.13 -6.09
N LYS A 62 -1.36 -11.19 -6.05
CA LYS A 62 -0.56 -12.39 -6.29
C LYS A 62 0.34 -12.75 -5.11
N VAL A 63 0.54 -11.83 -4.18
CA VAL A 63 1.40 -12.00 -2.99
C VAL A 63 0.74 -11.35 -1.79
N VAL A 64 0.81 -12.01 -0.62
CA VAL A 64 0.35 -11.46 0.65
C VAL A 64 1.49 -11.45 1.67
N TYR A 65 1.72 -10.30 2.28
CA TYR A 65 2.61 -10.13 3.43
C TYR A 65 1.80 -9.75 4.68
N ARG A 66 2.33 -10.14 5.84
CA ARG A 66 1.92 -9.61 7.15
C ARG A 66 2.90 -8.57 7.62
N GLN A 67 2.39 -7.42 8.06
CA GLN A 67 3.18 -6.48 8.85
C GLN A 67 3.24 -6.97 10.31
N THR A 68 4.42 -7.35 10.77
CA THR A 68 4.63 -7.94 12.11
C THR A 68 4.93 -6.92 13.19
N ALA A 69 5.38 -5.72 12.82
CA ALA A 69 5.68 -4.64 13.77
C ALA A 69 5.40 -3.25 13.18
N PRO A 70 5.29 -2.20 14.02
CA PRO A 70 5.35 -0.82 13.54
C PRO A 70 6.62 -0.57 12.72
N THR A 71 6.56 0.36 11.78
CA THR A 71 7.75 0.84 11.06
C THR A 71 8.82 1.31 12.03
N LYS A 72 10.06 0.83 11.88
CA LYS A 72 11.22 1.20 12.71
C LYS A 72 12.32 1.81 11.83
N GLY A 73 13.27 2.50 12.47
CA GLY A 73 14.46 3.06 11.83
C GLY A 73 14.19 4.35 11.04
N TYR A 74 15.27 5.00 10.62
CA TYR A 74 15.24 6.26 9.86
C TYR A 74 14.55 6.10 8.50
N GLU A 75 14.72 4.95 7.85
CA GLU A 75 14.14 4.63 6.55
C GLU A 75 12.65 4.26 6.61
N ARG A 76 12.10 4.09 7.83
CA ARG A 76 10.66 3.83 8.10
C ARG A 76 10.11 2.60 7.38
N VAL A 77 10.95 1.61 7.09
CA VAL A 77 10.56 0.37 6.40
C VAL A 77 9.63 -0.48 7.29
N LYS A 78 8.61 -1.09 6.68
CA LYS A 78 7.70 -2.01 7.39
C LYS A 78 8.43 -3.34 7.61
N ILE A 79 8.33 -3.91 8.81
CA ILE A 79 8.78 -5.29 9.04
C ILE A 79 7.68 -6.20 8.50
N LEU A 80 8.00 -6.88 7.40
CA LEU A 80 7.08 -7.73 6.66
C LEU A 80 7.51 -9.19 6.74
N GLU A 81 6.51 -10.06 6.71
CA GLU A 81 6.67 -11.50 6.63
C GLU A 81 5.79 -12.02 5.50
N TRP A 82 6.38 -12.75 4.56
CA TRP A 82 5.62 -13.38 3.47
C TRP A 82 4.67 -14.44 4.05
N LEU A 83 3.41 -14.42 3.61
CA LEU A 83 2.41 -15.40 4.05
C LEU A 83 1.94 -16.34 2.93
N ALA A 84 1.68 -15.82 1.72
CA ALA A 84 1.14 -16.64 0.64
C ALA A 84 1.39 -16.04 -0.75
N GLY A 85 1.30 -16.88 -1.78
CA GLY A 85 1.36 -16.51 -3.20
C GLY A 85 2.77 -16.61 -3.80
N GLU A 86 3.08 -15.76 -4.78
CA GLU A 86 4.43 -15.73 -5.36
C GLU A 86 5.46 -15.23 -4.31
N ARG A 87 6.66 -15.81 -4.28
CA ARG A 87 7.71 -15.43 -3.32
C ARG A 87 8.57 -14.29 -3.86
N ARG A 88 8.05 -13.06 -3.80
CA ARG A 88 8.74 -11.82 -4.21
C ARG A 88 8.25 -10.60 -3.44
N SER A 89 9.06 -9.55 -3.37
CA SER A 89 8.73 -8.27 -2.72
C SER A 89 8.56 -7.10 -3.69
N ILE A 90 8.96 -7.27 -4.95
CA ILE A 90 8.94 -6.21 -5.97
C ILE A 90 7.62 -6.24 -6.76
N THR A 91 7.04 -5.08 -7.01
CA THR A 91 5.83 -4.89 -7.81
C THR A 91 5.83 -3.55 -8.55
N ILE A 92 4.89 -3.39 -9.49
CA ILE A 92 4.61 -2.11 -10.15
C ILE A 92 3.31 -1.54 -9.58
N TYR A 93 3.42 -0.46 -8.82
CA TYR A 93 2.28 0.31 -8.34
C TYR A 93 1.92 1.39 -9.36
N ARG A 94 0.63 1.56 -9.67
CA ARG A 94 0.14 2.57 -10.59
C ARG A 94 -0.79 3.53 -9.88
N GLU A 95 -0.56 4.82 -10.08
CA GLU A 95 -1.35 5.90 -9.48
C GLU A 95 -1.32 7.13 -10.39
N HIS A 96 -2.47 7.76 -10.61
CA HIS A 96 -2.62 9.02 -11.36
C HIS A 96 -1.88 9.04 -12.70
N GLY A 97 -1.91 7.92 -13.44
CA GLY A 97 -1.25 7.77 -14.74
C GLY A 97 0.28 7.59 -14.67
N CYS A 98 0.84 7.41 -13.48
CA CYS A 98 2.26 7.13 -13.25
C CYS A 98 2.46 5.68 -12.80
N SER A 99 3.65 5.12 -13.05
CA SER A 99 4.04 3.77 -12.62
C SER A 99 5.29 3.83 -11.74
N PHE A 100 5.30 3.07 -10.66
CA PHE A 100 6.36 3.06 -9.65
C PHE A 100 6.80 1.61 -9.39
N LYS A 101 8.09 1.33 -9.54
CA LYS A 101 8.67 0.06 -9.12
C LYS A 101 8.94 0.13 -7.62
N VAL A 102 8.27 -0.71 -6.84
CA VAL A 102 8.31 -0.69 -5.37
C VAL A 102 8.76 -2.05 -4.87
N ASP A 103 9.77 -2.06 -4.01
CA ASP A 103 10.15 -3.22 -3.20
C ASP A 103 9.57 -3.04 -1.79
N VAL A 104 8.48 -3.75 -1.47
CA VAL A 104 7.72 -3.49 -0.24
C VAL A 104 8.50 -3.78 1.04
N GLU A 105 9.60 -4.55 0.95
CA GLU A 105 10.47 -4.88 2.07
C GLU A 105 11.62 -3.88 2.25
N LYS A 106 11.91 -3.03 1.26
CA LYS A 106 13.09 -2.14 1.29
C LYS A 106 12.75 -0.66 1.28
N VAL A 107 11.54 -0.28 0.89
CA VAL A 107 11.14 1.13 0.83
C VAL A 107 9.85 1.38 1.58
N PHE A 108 9.78 2.51 2.28
CA PHE A 108 8.50 3.00 2.80
C PHE A 108 7.58 3.37 1.63
N PHE A 109 6.40 2.75 1.59
CA PHE A 109 5.37 3.10 0.63
C PHE A 109 3.97 2.99 1.24
N SER A 110 3.14 3.99 0.94
CA SER A 110 1.73 4.01 1.34
C SER A 110 0.85 4.43 0.16
N PRO A 111 -0.07 3.55 -0.30
CA PRO A 111 -1.04 3.91 -1.34
C PRO A 111 -2.09 4.91 -0.81
N ARG A 112 -2.23 5.04 0.51
CA ARG A 112 -3.23 5.92 1.15
C ARG A 112 -2.98 7.41 0.90
N LEU A 113 -1.74 7.77 0.58
CA LEU A 113 -1.34 9.14 0.28
C LEU A 113 -1.68 9.56 -1.15
N GLN A 114 -2.36 8.72 -1.94
CA GLN A 114 -2.60 9.02 -3.35
C GLN A 114 -3.34 10.34 -3.59
N TYR A 115 -4.35 10.63 -2.76
CA TYR A 115 -5.11 11.88 -2.89
C TYR A 115 -4.27 13.08 -2.52
N GLU A 116 -3.42 12.95 -1.50
CA GLU A 116 -2.52 14.01 -1.06
C GLU A 116 -1.46 14.33 -2.11
N ARG A 117 -0.87 13.29 -2.73
CA ARG A 117 0.09 13.48 -3.83
C ARG A 117 -0.51 14.26 -4.99
N LEU A 118 -1.72 13.90 -5.42
CA LEU A 118 -2.41 14.62 -6.48
C LEU A 118 -2.81 16.03 -6.05
N ARG A 119 -3.26 16.22 -4.80
CA ARG A 119 -3.61 17.52 -4.26
C ARG A 119 -2.41 18.47 -4.31
N ILE A 120 -1.25 18.04 -3.81
CA ILE A 120 -0.01 18.83 -3.84
C ILE A 120 0.41 19.12 -5.27
N ALA A 121 0.37 18.13 -6.17
CA ALA A 121 0.73 18.33 -7.57
C ALA A 121 -0.12 19.41 -8.27
N ARG A 122 -1.39 19.55 -7.89
CA ARG A 122 -2.29 20.58 -8.43
C ARG A 122 -2.08 21.98 -7.84
N LEU A 123 -1.34 22.09 -6.74
CA LEU A 123 -1.05 23.38 -6.10
C LEU A 123 0.18 24.07 -6.69
N VAL A 124 1.04 23.33 -7.39
CA VAL A 124 2.24 23.87 -8.04
C VAL A 124 1.84 24.81 -9.17
N LYS A 125 2.30 26.06 -9.12
CA LYS A 125 1.95 27.11 -10.09
C LYS A 125 3.04 27.30 -11.15
N LYS A 126 2.59 27.66 -12.37
CA LYS A 126 3.49 28.16 -13.43
C LYS A 126 4.05 29.53 -13.12
N GLU A 127 3.24 30.36 -12.47
CA GLU A 127 3.57 31.77 -12.17
C GLU A 127 4.39 31.84 -10.89
N ALA A 128 5.63 31.34 -10.97
CA ALA A 128 6.65 31.55 -9.96
C ALA A 128 7.53 32.74 -10.37
N PRO A 129 8.22 33.40 -9.43
CA PRO A 129 9.17 34.48 -9.74
C PRO A 129 10.36 34.03 -10.62
N LEU A 130 10.53 32.73 -10.85
CA LEU A 130 11.56 32.15 -11.70
C LEU A 130 11.01 31.85 -13.10
N LYS A 131 11.77 32.22 -14.14
CA LYS A 131 11.49 31.83 -15.54
C LYS A 131 11.52 30.30 -15.64
N GLY A 132 10.34 29.67 -15.67
CA GLY A 132 10.19 28.21 -15.77
C GLY A 132 9.24 27.57 -14.74
N GLY A 133 8.63 28.35 -13.85
CA GLY A 133 7.73 27.84 -12.81
C GLY A 133 8.42 27.56 -11.48
N GLU A 134 7.69 26.93 -10.56
CA GLU A 134 8.20 26.63 -9.22
C GLU A 134 9.31 25.57 -9.23
N VAL A 135 10.35 25.77 -8.41
CA VAL A 135 11.35 24.75 -8.11
C VAL A 135 10.93 24.02 -6.83
N VAL A 136 10.56 22.74 -6.95
CA VAL A 136 10.08 21.94 -5.83
C VAL A 136 11.16 20.98 -5.33
N VAL A 137 11.47 21.06 -4.03
CA VAL A 137 12.38 20.12 -3.36
C VAL A 137 11.57 19.08 -2.58
N ASN A 138 11.75 17.81 -2.91
CA ASN A 138 11.17 16.68 -2.19
C ASN A 138 12.23 16.02 -1.30
N MET A 139 12.32 16.47 -0.04
CA MET A 139 13.38 16.07 0.89
C MET A 139 13.37 14.57 1.24
N PHE A 140 12.22 13.91 1.15
CA PHE A 140 12.03 12.50 1.51
C PHE A 140 11.31 11.74 0.39
N SER A 141 11.99 11.66 -0.75
CA SER A 141 11.35 11.27 -2.00
C SER A 141 10.95 9.79 -2.08
N GLY A 142 11.63 8.90 -1.36
CA GLY A 142 11.41 7.46 -1.46
C GLY A 142 11.53 7.01 -2.92
N VAL A 143 10.50 6.37 -3.47
CA VAL A 143 10.43 5.99 -4.89
C VAL A 143 10.08 7.15 -5.83
N GLY A 144 10.13 8.39 -5.35
CA GLY A 144 9.88 9.60 -6.14
C GLY A 144 8.40 9.90 -6.38
N THR A 145 7.47 9.34 -5.59
CA THR A 145 6.03 9.38 -5.88
C THR A 145 5.47 10.81 -5.97
N PHE A 146 5.83 11.69 -5.02
CA PHE A 146 5.46 13.11 -5.10
C PHE A 146 6.10 13.78 -6.32
N SER A 147 7.41 13.63 -6.50
CA SER A 147 8.16 14.30 -7.58
C SER A 147 7.63 13.95 -8.97
N ILE A 148 7.38 12.66 -9.23
CA ILE A 148 6.90 12.18 -10.53
C ILE A 148 5.45 12.61 -10.77
N ILE A 149 4.57 12.56 -9.75
CA ILE A 149 3.18 13.01 -9.90
C ILE A 149 3.13 14.52 -10.11
N ILE A 150 3.95 15.30 -9.39
CA ILE A 150 4.10 16.74 -9.62
C ILE A 150 4.56 16.98 -11.06
N ALA A 151 5.63 16.35 -11.52
CA ALA A 151 6.12 16.52 -12.89
C ALA A 151 5.09 16.14 -13.98
N LYS A 152 4.19 15.19 -13.69
CA LYS A 152 3.13 14.76 -14.62
C LYS A 152 1.94 15.72 -14.69
N HIS A 153 1.53 16.27 -13.55
CA HIS A 153 0.27 17.02 -13.41
C HIS A 153 0.46 18.52 -13.20
N ALA A 154 1.67 18.97 -12.86
CA ALA A 154 1.99 20.38 -12.76
C ALA A 154 1.82 21.03 -14.15
N PRO A 155 1.21 22.22 -14.20
CA PRO A 155 1.00 22.93 -15.44
C PRO A 155 2.36 23.34 -16.04
N LYS A 156 2.55 23.11 -17.36
CA LYS A 156 3.80 23.41 -18.10
C LYS A 156 3.98 24.89 -18.43
#